data_AF-A0A3B0MER6-F1
#
_entry.id   AF-A0A3B0MER6-F1
#
_cell.length_a   1.000
_cell.length_b   1.000
_cell.length_c   1.000
_cell.angle_alpha   90.00
_cell.angle_beta   90.00
_cell.angle_gamma   90.00
#
_symmetry.space_group_name_H-M   'P 1'
#
loop_
_entity.id
_entity.type
_entity.pdbx_description
1 polymer ?
#
loop_
_entity_poly.entity_id
_entity_poly.type
_entity_poly.pdbx_seq_one_letter_code
_entity_poly.pdbx_strand_id
1 'polypeptide(L)'
;MCSEALMLNLVTMEEAYLKWEARALDVDRTLSLAELYLHMPDGFDLRDTSRKLINGESTGPIGNDDNKVTLEQNTLSATIKIADLKLPNDYPTDLKLGNVRRIKQISVSLPALIGPYQDIQAVLEYTGNLQLSNGCKAIAISRGVNDSGQFQLDFNDSKYLPFEGIPIEDQEGLTLQFPNANEKQKALLNSLTDIILHIRYTIRDNG
;
A
#
# COMPACT_ATOMS: atom_id res chain seq x y z
N MET A 1 -17.58 38.14 -21.74
CA MET A 1 -18.28 36.92 -22.16
C MET A 1 -17.48 35.64 -21.89
N CYS A 2 -16.32 35.36 -22.51
CA CYS A 2 -15.59 34.11 -22.19
C CYS A 2 -15.02 34.06 -20.76
N SER A 3 -14.56 35.19 -20.22
CA SER A 3 -14.06 35.28 -18.83
C SER A 3 -15.16 35.12 -17.79
N GLU A 4 -16.32 35.74 -18.01
CA GLU A 4 -17.49 35.64 -17.11
C GLU A 4 -18.05 34.21 -17.09
N ALA A 5 -18.06 33.52 -18.24
CA ALA A 5 -18.48 32.12 -18.31
C ALA A 5 -17.54 31.18 -17.53
N LEU A 6 -16.23 31.39 -17.62
CA LEU A 6 -15.26 30.63 -16.82
C LEU A 6 -15.39 30.92 -15.33
N MET A 7 -15.59 32.19 -14.96
CA MET A 7 -15.81 32.57 -13.56
C MET A 7 -17.08 31.91 -13.01
N LEU A 8 -18.18 31.92 -13.77
CA LEU A 8 -19.41 31.26 -13.37
C LEU A 8 -19.18 29.76 -13.15
N ASN A 9 -18.49 29.09 -14.08
CA ASN A 9 -18.18 27.66 -13.94
C ASN A 9 -17.33 27.38 -12.69
N LEU A 10 -16.33 28.20 -12.38
CA LEU A 10 -15.50 28.06 -11.18
C LEU A 10 -16.34 28.22 -9.90
N VAL A 11 -17.21 29.23 -9.84
CA VAL A 11 -18.12 29.44 -8.71
C VAL A 11 -19.07 28.25 -8.56
N THR A 12 -19.63 27.73 -9.65
CA THR A 12 -20.50 26.54 -9.57
C THR A 12 -19.76 25.29 -9.09
N MET A 13 -18.48 25.14 -9.45
CA MET A 13 -17.65 24.03 -8.98
C MET A 13 -17.34 24.17 -7.49
N GLU A 14 -17.05 25.38 -7.02
CA GLU A 14 -16.83 25.67 -5.61
C GLU A 14 -18.09 25.44 -4.77
N GLU A 15 -19.26 25.90 -5.22
CA GLU A 15 -20.53 25.64 -4.54
C GLU A 15 -20.86 24.14 -4.47
N ALA A 16 -20.61 23.40 -5.55
CA ALA A 16 -20.80 21.96 -5.56
C ALA A 16 -19.83 21.26 -4.61
N TYR A 17 -18.57 21.70 -4.55
CA TYR A 17 -17.58 21.20 -3.61
C TYR A 17 -18.01 21.44 -2.16
N LEU A 18 -18.43 22.65 -1.81
CA LEU A 18 -18.87 22.99 -0.45
C LEU A 18 -20.11 22.21 -0.01
N LYS A 19 -21.01 21.86 -0.94
CA LYS A 19 -22.18 21.01 -0.66
C LYS A 19 -21.81 19.55 -0.49
N TRP A 20 -20.81 19.08 -1.22
CA TRP A 20 -20.32 17.69 -1.15
C TRP A 20 -19.36 17.47 0.03
N GLU A 21 -18.63 18.49 0.44
CA GLU A 21 -17.64 18.43 1.49
C GLU A 21 -18.28 18.02 2.83
N ALA A 22 -17.84 16.87 3.32
CA ALA A 22 -18.25 16.34 4.62
C ALA A 22 -17.01 15.85 5.37
N ARG A 23 -17.09 15.84 6.71
CA ARG A 23 -16.03 15.27 7.54
C ARG A 23 -15.92 13.77 7.27
N ALA A 24 -14.76 13.34 6.81
CA ALA A 24 -14.45 11.93 6.64
C ALA A 24 -14.21 11.25 8.00
N LEU A 25 -14.46 9.94 8.06
CA LEU A 25 -14.01 9.10 9.16
C LEU A 25 -12.64 8.53 8.80
N ASP A 26 -11.62 8.88 9.59
CA ASP A 26 -10.26 8.40 9.40
C ASP A 26 -10.07 7.07 10.11
N VAL A 27 -9.56 6.07 9.39
CA VAL A 27 -9.30 4.73 9.92
C VAL A 27 -7.83 4.37 9.68
N ASP A 28 -7.15 3.89 10.72
CA ASP A 28 -5.82 3.32 10.64
C ASP A 28 -5.91 1.80 10.82
N ARG A 29 -5.52 1.04 9.79
CA ARG A 29 -5.53 -0.42 9.80
C ARG A 29 -4.10 -0.94 9.60
N THR A 30 -3.63 -1.68 10.59
CA THR A 30 -2.36 -2.40 10.50
C THR A 30 -2.61 -3.84 10.06
N LEU A 31 -1.87 -4.29 9.05
CA LEU A 31 -1.97 -5.62 8.43
C LEU A 31 -0.60 -6.28 8.36
N SER A 32 -0.54 -7.54 8.78
CA SER A 32 0.62 -8.42 8.67
C SER A 32 0.49 -9.26 7.40
N LEU A 33 1.48 -9.20 6.51
CA LEU A 33 1.49 -10.05 5.31
C LEU A 33 1.71 -11.51 5.66
N ALA A 34 2.53 -11.82 6.67
CA ALA A 34 2.71 -13.19 7.14
C ALA A 34 1.39 -13.81 7.59
N GLU A 35 0.58 -13.09 8.36
CA GLU A 35 -0.74 -13.55 8.79
C GLU A 35 -1.70 -13.73 7.60
N LEU A 36 -1.70 -12.78 6.66
CA LEU A 36 -2.54 -12.84 5.48
C LEU A 36 -2.19 -14.05 4.60
N TYR A 37 -0.92 -14.25 4.27
CA TYR A 37 -0.49 -15.39 3.46
C TYR A 37 -0.76 -16.72 4.16
N LEU A 38 -0.65 -16.82 5.48
CA LEU A 38 -0.96 -18.06 6.22
C LEU A 38 -2.45 -18.44 6.17
N HIS A 39 -3.36 -17.47 6.18
CA HIS A 39 -4.82 -17.72 6.19
C HIS A 39 -5.44 -17.84 4.80
N MET A 40 -4.64 -17.80 3.74
CA MET A 40 -5.10 -18.03 2.37
C MET A 40 -5.32 -19.52 2.09
N PRO A 41 -6.18 -19.87 1.11
CA PRO A 41 -6.41 -21.27 0.72
C PRO A 41 -5.12 -22.01 0.31
N ASP A 42 -4.22 -21.32 -0.40
CA ASP A 42 -2.88 -21.79 -0.78
C ASP A 42 -1.80 -21.20 0.14
N GLY A 43 -2.11 -21.13 1.44
CA GLY A 43 -1.33 -20.36 2.38
C GLY A 43 0.08 -20.90 2.61
N PHE A 44 1.02 -19.99 2.81
CA PHE A 44 2.43 -20.30 3.05
C PHE A 44 3.02 -19.35 4.10
N ASP A 45 4.09 -19.79 4.76
CA ASP A 45 4.84 -18.94 5.68
C ASP A 45 5.80 -18.02 4.90
N LEU A 46 5.54 -16.72 4.97
CA LEU A 46 6.38 -15.67 4.37
C LEU A 46 7.86 -15.76 4.77
N ARG A 47 8.13 -16.11 6.04
CA ARG A 47 9.50 -16.16 6.56
C ARG A 47 10.27 -17.33 5.96
N ASP A 48 9.66 -18.50 5.92
CA ASP A 48 10.32 -19.68 5.39
C ASP A 48 10.47 -19.61 3.86
N THR A 49 9.48 -19.05 3.18
CA THR A 49 9.52 -18.87 1.71
C THR A 49 10.58 -17.86 1.30
N SER A 50 10.66 -16.69 1.94
CA SER A 50 11.68 -15.69 1.64
C SER A 50 13.09 -16.26 1.83
N ARG A 51 13.34 -17.00 2.92
CA ARG A 51 14.62 -17.67 3.16
C ARG A 51 14.93 -18.73 2.10
N LYS A 52 13.96 -19.57 1.73
CA LYS A 52 14.15 -20.61 0.70
C LYS A 52 14.48 -20.00 -0.67
N LEU A 53 13.78 -18.93 -1.05
CA LEU A 53 14.02 -18.22 -2.31
C LEU A 53 15.43 -17.59 -2.33
N ILE A 54 15.81 -16.87 -1.28
CA ILE A 54 17.10 -16.18 -1.18
C ILE A 54 18.29 -17.15 -1.08
N ASN A 55 18.08 -18.33 -0.48
CA ASN A 55 19.12 -19.37 -0.38
C ASN A 55 19.17 -20.30 -1.60
N GLY A 56 18.29 -20.12 -2.58
CA GLY A 56 18.26 -20.91 -3.82
C GLY A 56 17.67 -22.32 -3.65
N GLU A 57 16.92 -22.55 -2.57
CA GLU A 57 16.23 -23.82 -2.29
C GLU A 57 14.89 -23.94 -3.04
N SER A 58 14.35 -22.80 -3.50
CA SER A 58 13.16 -22.72 -4.36
C SER A 58 13.41 -21.71 -5.48
N THR A 59 12.95 -22.02 -6.69
CA THR A 59 13.17 -21.20 -7.89
C THR A 59 11.87 -20.74 -8.56
N GLY A 60 10.71 -21.07 -7.98
CA GLY A 60 9.39 -20.73 -8.52
C GLY A 60 8.66 -19.67 -7.70
N PRO A 61 7.62 -19.03 -8.29
CA PRO A 61 6.68 -18.23 -7.53
C PRO A 61 5.98 -19.10 -6.48
N ILE A 62 5.85 -18.59 -5.26
CA ILE A 62 5.15 -19.26 -4.18
C ILE A 62 3.90 -18.44 -3.84
N GLY A 63 2.74 -19.07 -3.91
CA GLY A 63 1.43 -18.43 -3.75
C GLY A 63 0.54 -18.58 -4.98
N ASN A 64 -0.52 -17.78 -5.04
CA ASN A 64 -1.43 -17.73 -6.18
C ASN A 64 -1.06 -16.56 -7.11
N ASP A 65 -1.78 -16.37 -8.22
CA ASP A 65 -1.43 -15.33 -9.20
C ASP A 65 -1.47 -13.90 -8.64
N ASP A 66 -2.41 -13.65 -7.71
CA ASP A 66 -2.72 -12.35 -7.10
C ASP A 66 -1.87 -12.06 -5.84
N ASN A 67 -1.51 -13.09 -5.09
CA ASN A 67 -0.83 -13.07 -3.79
C ASN A 67 0.34 -14.04 -3.81
N LYS A 68 1.51 -13.55 -4.19
CA LYS A 68 2.72 -14.36 -4.38
C LYS A 68 3.96 -13.69 -3.87
N VAL A 69 4.94 -14.53 -3.55
CA VAL A 69 6.32 -14.13 -3.33
C VAL A 69 7.17 -14.74 -4.43
N THR A 70 7.91 -13.90 -5.15
CA THR A 70 8.77 -14.30 -6.26
C THR A 70 10.16 -13.70 -6.12
N LEU A 71 11.16 -14.35 -6.70
CA LEU A 71 12.52 -13.83 -6.79
C LEU A 71 12.93 -13.84 -8.26
N GLU A 72 12.92 -12.67 -8.88
CA GLU A 72 13.24 -12.49 -10.30
C GLU A 72 14.34 -11.46 -10.46
N GLN A 73 15.34 -11.73 -11.31
CA GLN A 73 16.39 -10.76 -11.65
C GLN A 73 17.05 -10.09 -10.42
N ASN A 74 17.30 -10.86 -9.36
CA ASN A 74 17.86 -10.37 -8.08
C ASN A 74 16.95 -9.41 -7.29
N THR A 75 15.65 -9.44 -7.55
CA THR A 75 14.64 -8.66 -6.84
C THR A 75 13.61 -9.60 -6.21
N LEU A 76 13.47 -9.55 -4.89
CA LEU A 76 12.42 -10.27 -4.18
C LEU A 76 11.15 -9.43 -4.21
N SER A 77 10.06 -9.98 -4.73
CA SER A 77 8.78 -9.29 -4.85
C SER A 77 7.73 -10.02 -4.03
N ALA A 78 7.05 -9.31 -3.12
CA ALA A 78 5.88 -9.77 -2.40
C ALA A 78 4.65 -8.99 -2.87
N THR A 79 3.72 -9.68 -3.53
CA THR A 79 2.50 -9.09 -4.08
C THR A 79 1.30 -9.50 -3.23
N ILE A 80 0.39 -8.54 -3.02
CA ILE A 80 -0.88 -8.72 -2.30
C ILE A 80 -1.97 -7.93 -2.99
N LYS A 81 -3.11 -8.58 -3.28
CA LYS A 81 -4.31 -7.94 -3.81
C LYS A 81 -5.01 -7.13 -2.74
N ILE A 82 -5.46 -5.91 -3.09
CA ILE A 82 -6.12 -5.02 -2.13
C ILE A 82 -7.47 -5.62 -1.67
N ALA A 83 -8.25 -6.20 -2.58
CA ALA A 83 -9.52 -6.86 -2.23
C ALA A 83 -9.37 -7.99 -1.20
N ASP A 84 -8.25 -8.72 -1.21
CA ASP A 84 -8.01 -9.85 -0.31
C ASP A 84 -7.65 -9.42 1.12
N LEU A 85 -7.33 -8.14 1.32
CA LEU A 85 -7.16 -7.54 2.65
C LEU A 85 -8.47 -7.47 3.44
N LYS A 86 -9.62 -7.62 2.76
CA LYS A 86 -10.97 -7.61 3.37
C LYS A 86 -11.25 -6.38 4.25
N LEU A 87 -10.60 -5.25 3.96
CA LEU A 87 -10.79 -3.96 4.62
C LEU A 87 -12.27 -3.53 4.74
N PRO A 88 -13.16 -3.80 3.76
CA PRO A 88 -14.57 -3.45 3.90
C PRO A 88 -15.27 -4.13 5.08
N ASN A 89 -14.82 -5.31 5.47
CA ASN A 89 -15.45 -6.13 6.51
C ASN A 89 -15.17 -5.61 7.93
N ASP A 90 -14.13 -4.79 8.12
CA ASP A 90 -13.80 -4.21 9.44
C ASP A 90 -14.95 -3.32 9.96
N TYR A 91 -15.65 -2.64 9.05
CA TYR A 91 -16.81 -1.81 9.35
C TYR A 91 -17.97 -2.16 8.41
N PRO A 92 -18.98 -2.93 8.86
CA PRO A 92 -20.05 -3.38 7.99
C PRO A 92 -20.93 -2.23 7.50
N THR A 93 -21.54 -2.39 6.33
CA THR A 93 -22.41 -1.41 5.68
C THR A 93 -23.69 -1.11 6.47
N ASP A 94 -24.13 -2.05 7.32
CA ASP A 94 -25.29 -1.87 8.21
C ASP A 94 -25.14 -0.70 9.19
N LEU A 95 -23.90 -0.33 9.52
CA LEU A 95 -23.61 0.83 10.38
C LEU A 95 -23.81 2.18 9.66
N LYS A 96 -24.09 2.18 8.36
CA LYS A 96 -24.35 3.38 7.53
C LYS A 96 -23.29 4.47 7.70
N LEU A 97 -22.03 4.07 7.75
CA LEU A 97 -20.88 4.98 7.93
C LEU A 97 -20.41 5.61 6.61
N GLY A 98 -20.92 5.12 5.47
CA GLY A 98 -20.58 5.59 4.13
C GLY A 98 -20.08 4.46 3.21
N ASN A 99 -20.38 4.62 1.93
CA ASN A 99 -20.08 3.64 0.88
C ASN A 99 -18.78 3.93 0.14
N VAL A 100 -18.27 5.17 0.22
CA VAL A 100 -17.04 5.56 -0.48
C VAL A 100 -15.88 5.43 0.48
N ARG A 101 -15.01 4.44 0.22
CA ARG A 101 -13.85 4.14 1.05
C ARG A 101 -12.58 4.23 0.22
N ARG A 102 -11.70 5.16 0.56
CA ARG A 102 -10.50 5.47 -0.22
C ARG A 102 -9.27 5.54 0.68
N ILE A 103 -8.19 4.93 0.23
CA ILE A 103 -6.87 5.02 0.86
C ILE A 103 -6.44 6.48 0.89
N LYS A 104 -5.95 6.92 2.03
CA LYS A 104 -5.34 8.24 2.23
C LYS A 104 -3.82 8.13 2.21
N GLN A 105 -3.27 7.09 2.82
CA GLN A 105 -1.82 6.87 2.90
C GLN A 105 -1.52 5.41 3.24
N ILE A 106 -0.40 4.90 2.72
CA ILE A 106 0.16 3.60 3.11
C ILE A 106 1.58 3.82 3.63
N SER A 107 1.91 3.26 4.79
CA SER A 107 3.28 3.17 5.29
C SER A 107 3.66 1.72 5.55
N VAL A 108 4.96 1.45 5.52
CA VAL A 108 5.50 0.11 5.65
C VAL A 108 6.40 0.02 6.87
N SER A 109 6.24 -1.06 7.63
CA SER A 109 7.16 -1.46 8.70
C SER A 109 7.70 -2.86 8.40
N LEU A 110 9.01 -3.01 8.55
CA LEU A 110 9.77 -4.21 8.21
C LEU A 110 10.50 -4.70 9.46
N PRO A 111 9.88 -5.58 10.27
CA PRO A 111 10.56 -6.20 11.41
C PRO A 111 11.65 -7.16 10.94
N ALA A 112 12.88 -6.63 10.88
CA ALA A 112 14.10 -7.33 10.50
C ALA A 112 15.28 -6.87 11.38
N LEU A 113 16.35 -7.66 11.41
CA LEU A 113 17.60 -7.28 12.06
C LEU A 113 18.38 -6.35 11.15
N ILE A 114 18.38 -5.06 11.50
CA ILE A 114 19.09 -4.01 10.76
C ILE A 114 20.34 -3.62 11.56
N GLY A 115 21.50 -3.62 10.90
CA GLY A 115 22.75 -3.19 11.52
C GLY A 115 22.80 -1.68 11.78
N PRO A 116 23.72 -1.20 12.62
CA PRO A 116 23.93 0.23 12.83
C PRO A 116 24.24 0.94 11.50
N TYR A 117 23.49 2.00 11.18
CA TYR A 117 23.62 2.77 9.94
C TYR A 117 23.43 1.94 8.65
N GLN A 118 22.70 0.83 8.74
CA GLN A 118 22.29 0.06 7.58
C GLN A 118 20.90 0.52 7.15
N ASP A 119 20.76 0.83 5.87
CA ASP A 119 19.47 1.19 5.28
C ASP A 119 18.82 0.00 4.59
N ILE A 120 17.51 0.07 4.41
CA ILE A 120 16.72 -0.85 3.58
C ILE A 120 16.58 -0.25 2.19
N GLN A 121 16.52 -1.08 1.15
CA GLN A 121 16.11 -0.62 -0.18
C GLN A 121 14.89 -1.44 -0.59
N ALA A 122 13.71 -0.84 -0.51
CA ALA A 122 12.51 -1.46 -1.04
C ALA A 122 11.63 -0.43 -1.75
N VAL A 123 10.80 -0.91 -2.68
CA VAL A 123 9.83 -0.09 -3.40
C VAL A 123 8.47 -0.75 -3.26
N LEU A 124 7.51 -0.03 -2.70
CA LEU A 124 6.11 -0.44 -2.73
C LEU A 124 5.47 0.22 -3.95
N GLU A 125 4.85 -0.57 -4.81
CA GLU A 125 4.21 -0.12 -6.05
C GLU A 125 2.77 -0.63 -6.12
N TYR A 126 1.87 0.19 -6.61
CA TYR A 126 0.50 -0.20 -6.97
C TYR A 126 0.47 -0.61 -8.45
N THR A 127 0.06 -1.85 -8.71
CA THR A 127 0.12 -2.46 -10.05
C THR A 127 -1.12 -2.16 -10.91
N GLY A 128 -2.06 -1.39 -10.38
CA GLY A 128 -3.33 -1.15 -11.05
C GLY A 128 -3.36 0.00 -12.05
N ASN A 129 -4.45 0.01 -12.82
CA ASN A 129 -4.69 0.95 -13.90
C ASN A 129 -5.35 2.26 -13.49
N LEU A 130 -5.63 2.44 -12.18
CA LEU A 130 -6.22 3.68 -11.68
C LEU A 130 -5.33 4.89 -12.02
N GLN A 131 -5.98 5.96 -12.49
CA GLN A 131 -5.33 7.22 -12.83
C GLN A 131 -5.04 8.01 -11.55
N LEU A 132 -3.83 7.83 -11.01
CA LEU A 132 -3.29 8.63 -9.92
C LEU A 132 -2.44 9.78 -10.48
N SER A 133 -2.24 10.81 -9.65
CA SER A 133 -1.29 11.88 -9.96
C SER A 133 0.10 11.31 -10.24
N ASN A 134 0.86 11.96 -11.12
CA ASN A 134 2.18 11.47 -11.52
C ASN A 134 3.09 11.26 -10.29
N GLY A 135 3.72 10.08 -10.19
CA GLY A 135 4.55 9.69 -9.06
C GLY A 135 3.81 9.18 -7.82
N CYS A 136 2.48 9.14 -7.82
CA CYS A 136 1.70 8.67 -6.65
C CYS A 136 1.43 7.15 -6.65
N LYS A 137 2.01 6.39 -7.59
CA LYS A 137 1.85 4.93 -7.69
C LYS A 137 2.87 4.13 -6.90
N ALA A 138 3.92 4.77 -6.37
CA ALA A 138 5.00 4.07 -5.69
C ALA A 138 5.61 4.90 -4.56
N ILE A 139 6.20 4.21 -3.58
CA ILE A 139 7.04 4.79 -2.54
C ILE A 139 8.33 3.98 -2.38
N ALA A 140 9.40 4.65 -1.98
CA ALA A 140 10.64 4.00 -1.57
C ALA A 140 10.67 3.85 -0.05
N ILE A 141 11.15 2.71 0.44
CA ILE A 141 11.33 2.42 1.86
C ILE A 141 12.82 2.41 2.16
N SER A 142 13.23 3.20 3.14
CA SER A 142 14.64 3.34 3.53
C SER A 142 14.88 3.02 5.00
N ARG A 143 13.95 3.40 5.88
CA ARG A 143 14.07 3.21 7.33
C ARG A 143 13.47 1.89 7.81
N GLY A 144 12.41 1.43 7.15
CA GLY A 144 11.70 0.20 7.51
C GLY A 144 10.87 0.28 8.79
N VAL A 145 10.66 1.46 9.39
CA VAL A 145 9.79 1.63 10.56
C VAL A 145 8.79 2.74 10.27
N ASN A 146 7.53 2.36 10.08
CA ASN A 146 6.41 3.24 9.72
C ASN A 146 6.79 4.25 8.61
N ASP A 147 7.43 3.75 7.56
CA ASP A 147 8.00 4.57 6.50
C ASP A 147 6.96 4.84 5.41
N SER A 148 6.66 6.11 5.15
CA SER A 148 5.70 6.55 4.12
C SER A 148 6.36 6.90 2.78
N GLY A 149 7.69 6.79 2.69
CA GLY A 149 8.48 7.22 1.54
C GLY A 149 8.65 8.73 1.39
N GLN A 150 8.16 9.50 2.36
CA GLN A 150 8.46 10.91 2.51
C GLN A 150 9.44 11.11 3.68
N PHE A 151 10.32 12.12 3.56
CA PHE A 151 11.23 12.49 4.65
C PHE A 151 10.44 12.88 5.90
N GLN A 152 9.40 13.70 5.72
CA GLN A 152 8.42 14.08 6.72
C GLN A 152 7.04 13.93 6.10
N LEU A 153 6.18 13.12 6.73
CA LEU A 153 4.79 12.97 6.32
C LEU A 153 4.00 14.21 6.75
N ASP A 154 3.40 14.92 5.79
CA ASP A 154 2.52 16.06 6.04
C ASP A 154 1.17 15.87 5.35
N PHE A 155 0.12 15.80 6.15
CA PHE A 155 -1.26 15.70 5.66
C PHE A 155 -1.84 17.04 5.19
N ASN A 156 -1.18 18.15 5.51
CA ASN A 156 -1.56 19.49 5.08
C ASN A 156 -0.83 19.93 3.81
N ASP A 157 -0.01 19.07 3.20
CA ASP A 157 0.57 19.37 1.89
C ASP A 157 -0.55 19.51 0.86
N SER A 158 -0.40 20.52 0.00
CA SER A 158 -1.21 20.76 -1.19
C SER A 158 -1.17 19.62 -2.21
N LYS A 159 -0.16 18.74 -2.13
CA LYS A 159 0.01 17.60 -3.03
C LYS A 159 -0.71 16.37 -2.50
N TYR A 160 -1.23 15.56 -3.42
CA TYR A 160 -1.72 14.23 -3.09
C TYR A 160 -0.59 13.36 -2.53
N LEU A 161 -0.93 12.56 -1.51
CA LEU A 161 -0.03 11.56 -0.97
C LEU A 161 0.07 10.36 -1.94
N PRO A 162 1.18 9.60 -1.90
CA PRO A 162 1.25 8.33 -2.60
C PRO A 162 0.10 7.40 -2.20
N PHE A 163 -0.48 6.72 -3.20
CA PHE A 163 -1.66 5.84 -3.08
C PHE A 163 -2.97 6.54 -2.67
N GLU A 164 -2.98 7.87 -2.54
CA GLU A 164 -4.20 8.59 -2.16
C GLU A 164 -5.28 8.47 -3.23
N GLY A 165 -6.48 8.08 -2.79
CA GLY A 165 -7.67 7.96 -3.64
C GLY A 165 -7.96 6.55 -4.16
N ILE A 166 -7.06 5.57 -3.95
CA ILE A 166 -7.29 4.17 -4.34
C ILE A 166 -8.48 3.61 -3.53
N PRO A 167 -9.49 2.96 -4.18
CA PRO A 167 -10.56 2.27 -3.47
C PRO A 167 -10.04 1.09 -2.64
N ILE A 168 -10.59 0.86 -1.46
CA ILE A 168 -10.17 -0.29 -0.61
C ILE A 168 -10.66 -1.65 -1.12
N GLU A 169 -11.51 -1.66 -2.16
CA GLU A 169 -12.07 -2.85 -2.82
C GLU A 169 -11.45 -3.10 -4.20
N ASP A 170 -10.37 -2.38 -4.51
CA ASP A 170 -9.67 -2.51 -5.77
C ASP A 170 -9.22 -3.95 -6.02
N GLN A 171 -9.41 -4.42 -7.25
CA GLN A 171 -9.04 -5.77 -7.69
C GLN A 171 -7.55 -5.86 -8.03
N GLU A 172 -6.85 -4.73 -8.06
CA GLU A 172 -5.43 -4.65 -8.34
C GLU A 172 -4.59 -4.82 -7.06
N GLY A 173 -3.30 -5.05 -7.25
CA GLY A 173 -2.37 -5.39 -6.18
C GLY A 173 -1.44 -4.27 -5.75
N LEU A 174 -0.88 -4.46 -4.56
CA LEU A 174 0.33 -3.79 -4.08
C LEU A 174 1.48 -4.79 -4.16
N THR A 175 2.59 -4.39 -4.76
CA THR A 175 3.81 -5.19 -4.84
C THR A 175 4.94 -4.49 -4.11
N LEU A 176 5.48 -5.14 -3.07
CA LEU A 176 6.68 -4.70 -2.38
C LEU A 176 7.89 -5.41 -2.97
N GLN A 177 8.81 -4.65 -3.55
CA GLN A 177 9.99 -5.14 -4.25
C GLN A 177 11.25 -4.79 -3.45
N PHE A 178 12.14 -5.76 -3.27
CA PHE A 178 13.44 -5.61 -2.62
C PHE A 178 14.56 -5.89 -3.64
N PRO A 179 15.17 -4.84 -4.23
CA PRO A 179 16.28 -4.99 -5.17
C PRO A 179 17.52 -5.60 -4.51
N ASN A 180 18.47 -6.12 -5.30
CA ASN A 180 19.75 -6.65 -4.79
C ASN A 180 19.59 -7.70 -3.68
N ALA A 181 18.57 -8.54 -3.80
CA ALA A 181 18.11 -9.46 -2.78
C ALA A 181 19.16 -10.53 -2.42
N ASN A 182 19.95 -10.99 -3.39
CA ASN A 182 21.01 -11.98 -3.19
C ASN A 182 22.37 -11.35 -2.80
N GLU A 183 22.46 -10.02 -2.76
CA GLU A 183 23.69 -9.28 -2.49
C GLU A 183 23.61 -8.54 -1.14
N LYS A 184 23.57 -7.20 -1.18
CA LYS A 184 23.63 -6.33 0.00
C LYS A 184 22.46 -6.56 0.96
N GLN A 185 21.30 -6.94 0.46
CA GLN A 185 20.10 -7.14 1.27
C GLN A 185 19.89 -8.57 1.73
N LYS A 186 20.79 -9.50 1.38
CA LYS A 186 20.64 -10.93 1.71
C LYS A 186 20.52 -11.19 3.21
N ALA A 187 21.34 -10.54 4.03
CA ALA A 187 21.30 -10.69 5.48
C ALA A 187 20.00 -10.14 6.08
N LEU A 188 19.56 -8.97 5.59
CA LEU A 188 18.33 -8.32 6.00
C LEU A 188 17.11 -9.20 5.68
N LEU A 189 17.00 -9.66 4.42
CA LEU A 189 15.90 -10.49 3.95
C LEU A 189 15.85 -11.86 4.65
N ASN A 190 16.99 -12.45 5.01
CA ASN A 190 17.02 -13.68 5.82
C ASN A 190 16.53 -13.46 7.27
N SER A 191 16.63 -12.24 7.78
CA SER A 191 16.15 -11.87 9.13
C SER A 191 14.73 -11.30 9.13
N LEU A 192 14.14 -11.07 7.94
CA LEU A 192 12.81 -10.53 7.79
C LEU A 192 11.80 -11.52 8.37
N THR A 193 11.06 -11.06 9.37
CA THR A 193 10.04 -11.90 10.03
C THR A 193 8.66 -11.71 9.41
N ASP A 194 8.35 -10.49 8.99
CA ASP A 194 7.07 -10.10 8.44
C ASP A 194 7.21 -8.80 7.62
N ILE A 195 6.19 -8.47 6.84
CA ILE A 195 5.99 -7.17 6.20
C ILE A 195 4.68 -6.61 6.75
N ILE A 196 4.75 -5.45 7.39
CA ILE A 196 3.59 -4.81 8.01
C ILE A 196 3.20 -3.59 7.17
N LEU A 197 1.94 -3.55 6.76
CA LEU A 197 1.34 -2.40 6.08
C LEU A 197 0.46 -1.64 7.08
N HIS A 198 0.70 -0.34 7.21
CA HIS A 198 -0.18 0.59 7.89
C HIS A 198 -0.99 1.32 6.82
N ILE A 199 -2.22 0.85 6.61
CA ILE A 199 -3.13 1.40 5.62
C ILE A 199 -4.07 2.37 6.33
N ARG A 200 -3.89 3.66 6.03
CA ARG A 200 -4.81 4.71 6.46
C ARG A 200 -5.79 4.99 5.34
N TYR A 201 -7.07 4.85 5.64
CA TYR A 201 -8.13 5.11 4.67
C TYR A 201 -9.23 5.96 5.28
N THR A 202 -10.03 6.55 4.41
CA THR A 202 -11.15 7.41 4.77
C THR A 202 -12.45 6.75 4.37
N ILE A 203 -13.45 6.81 5.24
CA ILE A 203 -14.83 6.45 4.95
C ILE A 203 -15.62 7.75 4.80
N ARG A 204 -16.30 7.88 3.65
CA ARG A 204 -17.18 9.01 3.35
C ARG A 204 -18.52 8.48 2.88
N ASP A 205 -19.57 9.20 3.24
CA ASP A 205 -20.86 9.00 2.64
C ASP A 205 -20.91 9.73 1.30
N ASN A 206 -21.49 9.09 0.29
CA ASN A 206 -21.85 9.80 -0.94
C ASN A 206 -23.29 10.22 -0.69
N GLY A 207 -23.47 11.47 -0.22
CA GLY A 207 -24.75 12.00 0.25
C GLY A 207 -25.95 11.72 -0.65
#